data_AF-A0A4Q9KKH5-F1
#
_entry.id   AF-A0A4Q9KKH5-F1
#
_cell.length_a   1.000
_cell.length_b   1.000
_cell.length_c   1.000
_cell.angle_alpha   90.00
_cell.angle_beta   90.00
_cell.angle_gamma   90.00
#
_symmetry.space_group_name_H-M   'P 1'
#
loop_
_entity.id
_entity.type
_entity.pdbx_description
1 polymer ?
#
loop_
_entity_poly.entity_id
_entity_poly.type
_entity_poly.pdbx_seq_one_letter_code
_entity_poly.pdbx_strand_id
1 'polypeptide(L)'
;MRTPPAISLRTPIGRYVDTEKEVVLLPNGERLTEQIIDEIVADVHAQLGRPSLTAPGRRSPVVSLRFAQETYDKLDRRAAAQGRPRSALIRDAVAAYLANTA
;
A
#
# COMPACT_ATOMS: atom_id res chain seq x y z
N MET A 1 26.20 -5.47 12.30
CA MET A 1 24.73 -5.32 12.44
C MET A 1 24.38 -5.55 13.90
N ARG A 2 23.61 -4.67 14.55
CA ARG A 2 23.07 -4.95 15.89
C ARG A 2 21.86 -5.86 15.72
N THR A 3 21.90 -7.06 16.28
CA THR A 3 20.71 -7.94 16.36
C THR A 3 19.69 -7.26 17.27
N PRO A 4 18.46 -7.01 16.82
CA PRO A 4 17.41 -6.53 17.71
C PRO A 4 17.27 -7.51 18.90
N PRO A 5 17.14 -7.01 20.14
CA PRO A 5 16.94 -7.89 21.29
C PRO A 5 15.63 -8.67 21.12
N ALA A 6 15.65 -9.96 21.43
CA ALA A 6 14.45 -10.79 21.41
C ALA A 6 13.50 -10.33 22.52
N ILE A 7 12.35 -9.77 22.12
CA ILE A 7 11.30 -9.36 23.07
C ILE A 7 10.59 -10.63 23.53
N SER A 8 10.59 -10.88 24.83
CA SER A 8 9.94 -12.05 25.43
C SER A 8 9.48 -11.71 26.85
N LEU A 9 8.79 -12.64 27.52
CA LEU A 9 8.48 -12.50 28.95
C LEU A 9 9.74 -12.33 29.82
N ARG A 10 10.91 -12.79 29.34
CA ARG A 10 12.21 -12.62 30.04
C ARG A 10 12.93 -11.32 29.68
N THR A 11 12.60 -10.73 28.54
CA THR A 11 13.18 -9.48 28.03
C THR A 11 12.05 -8.57 27.52
N PRO A 12 11.13 -8.12 28.40
CA PRO A 12 10.02 -7.29 27.98
C PRO A 12 10.50 -5.88 27.63
N ILE A 13 9.79 -5.23 26.71
CA ILE A 13 9.91 -3.78 26.54
C ILE A 13 8.97 -3.13 27.54
N GLY A 14 9.54 -2.52 28.58
CA GLY A 14 8.77 -1.84 29.62
C GLY A 14 8.23 -2.77 30.71
N ARG A 15 7.36 -2.22 31.56
CA ARG A 15 6.71 -2.96 32.65
C ARG A 15 5.62 -3.89 32.10
N TYR A 16 5.33 -4.96 32.83
CA TYR A 16 4.13 -5.76 32.57
C TYR A 16 2.86 -4.93 32.81
N VAL A 17 1.88 -5.10 31.93
CA VAL A 17 0.56 -4.45 32.03
C VAL A 17 -0.52 -5.50 31.86
N ASP A 18 -1.46 -5.52 32.79
CA ASP A 18 -2.65 -6.38 32.77
C ASP A 18 -3.82 -5.58 32.17
N THR A 19 -4.22 -5.90 30.93
CA THR A 19 -5.19 -5.09 30.16
C THR A 19 -6.63 -5.18 30.69
N GLU A 20 -6.92 -6.19 31.53
CA GLU A 20 -8.20 -6.33 32.21
C GLU A 20 -8.32 -5.38 33.40
N LYS A 21 -7.19 -5.10 34.08
CA LYS A 21 -7.14 -4.24 35.27
C LYS A 21 -6.77 -2.80 34.95
N GLU A 22 -5.89 -2.59 33.98
CA GLU A 22 -5.39 -1.27 33.58
C GLU A 22 -5.94 -0.86 32.22
N VAL A 23 -6.39 0.40 32.10
CA VAL A 23 -6.84 0.95 30.82
C VAL A 23 -5.63 1.45 30.04
N VAL A 24 -5.31 0.76 28.94
CA VAL A 24 -4.31 1.18 27.95
C VAL A 24 -5.04 1.60 26.68
N LEU A 25 -4.69 2.75 26.12
CA LEU A 25 -5.27 3.24 24.87
C LEU A 25 -4.28 3.10 23.72
N LEU A 26 -4.78 2.65 22.58
CA LEU A 26 -4.11 2.71 21.30
C LEU A 26 -4.03 4.16 20.80
N PRO A 27 -3.16 4.48 19.82
CA PRO A 27 -3.05 5.84 19.26
C PRO A 27 -4.34 6.40 18.65
N ASN A 28 -5.28 5.51 18.26
CA ASN A 28 -6.60 5.86 17.76
C ASN A 28 -7.62 6.16 18.88
N GLY A 29 -7.23 6.05 20.16
CA GLY A 29 -8.08 6.27 21.33
C GLY A 29 -8.87 5.03 21.78
N GLU A 30 -8.74 3.90 21.10
CA GLU A 30 -9.42 2.65 21.45
C GLU A 30 -8.74 1.96 22.63
N ARG A 31 -9.51 1.33 23.53
CA ARG A 31 -8.95 0.56 24.65
C ARG A 31 -8.34 -0.73 24.13
N LEU A 32 -7.06 -0.96 24.45
CA LEU A 32 -6.39 -2.23 24.20
C LEU A 32 -6.98 -3.32 25.11
N THR A 33 -7.52 -4.37 24.50
CA THR A 33 -8.08 -5.56 25.15
C THR A 33 -7.33 -6.81 24.68
N GLU A 34 -7.49 -7.95 25.36
CA GLU A 34 -6.90 -9.23 24.93
C GLU A 34 -7.34 -9.62 23.50
N GLN A 35 -8.60 -9.35 23.13
CA GLN A 35 -9.09 -9.60 21.77
C GLN A 35 -8.33 -8.78 20.71
N ILE A 36 -8.07 -7.50 20.99
CA ILE A 36 -7.33 -6.62 20.05
C ILE A 36 -5.85 -7.02 20.01
N ILE A 37 -5.28 -7.49 21.13
CA ILE A 37 -3.92 -8.04 21.16
C ILE A 37 -3.82 -9.24 20.22
N ASP A 38 -4.75 -10.19 20.31
CA ASP A 38 -4.77 -11.38 19.46
C ASP A 38 -4.88 -11.02 17.97
N GLU A 39 -5.71 -10.03 17.62
CA GLU A 39 -5.86 -9.52 16.25
C GLU A 39 -4.55 -8.92 15.72
N ILE A 40 -3.90 -8.05 16.51
CA ILE A 40 -2.61 -7.44 16.14
C ILE A 40 -1.53 -8.51 15.97
N VAL A 41 -1.47 -9.49 16.87
CA VAL A 41 -0.49 -10.60 16.78
C VAL A 41 -0.73 -11.43 15.52
N ALA A 42 -1.99 -11.75 15.21
CA ALA A 42 -2.36 -12.47 14.00
C ALA A 42 -1.97 -11.69 12.73
N ASP A 43 -2.24 -10.39 12.69
CA ASP A 43 -1.88 -9.50 11.57
C ASP A 43 -0.36 -9.43 11.37
N VAL A 44 0.40 -9.26 12.45
CA VAL A 44 1.87 -9.26 12.39
C VAL A 44 2.37 -10.61 11.87
N HIS A 45 1.84 -11.72 12.39
CA HIS A 45 2.20 -13.05 11.92
C HIS A 45 1.84 -13.29 10.45
N ALA A 46 0.71 -12.77 9.96
CA ALA A 46 0.34 -12.81 8.55
C ALA A 46 1.31 -11.99 7.67
N GLN A 47 1.93 -10.94 8.24
CA GLN A 47 2.93 -10.11 7.59
C GLN A 47 4.37 -10.63 7.78
N LEU A 48 4.59 -11.70 8.57
CA LEU A 48 5.92 -12.28 8.78
C LEU A 48 6.40 -13.01 7.52
N GLY A 49 7.16 -12.25 6.73
CA GLY A 49 7.94 -12.68 5.57
C GLY A 49 8.46 -11.43 4.90
N ARG A 50 9.67 -11.45 4.33
CA ARG A 50 10.09 -10.36 3.44
C ARG A 50 9.02 -10.26 2.34
N PRO A 51 8.33 -9.12 2.14
CA PRO A 51 7.40 -8.97 1.04
C PRO A 51 8.13 -9.40 -0.22
N SER A 52 7.63 -10.46 -0.83
CA SER A 52 8.29 -11.01 -2.00
C SER A 52 8.12 -10.00 -3.12
N LEU A 53 9.23 -9.39 -3.57
CA LEU A 53 9.27 -8.70 -4.87
C LEU A 53 8.90 -9.63 -6.04
N THR A 54 8.86 -10.95 -5.77
CA THR A 54 8.50 -12.04 -6.68
C THR A 54 7.28 -12.83 -6.22
N ALA A 55 6.44 -12.30 -5.31
CA ALA A 55 5.04 -12.72 -5.30
C ALA A 55 4.55 -12.59 -6.75
N PRO A 56 3.56 -13.36 -7.23
CA PRO A 56 2.91 -13.05 -8.51
C PRO A 56 2.17 -11.71 -8.33
N GLY A 57 2.94 -10.62 -8.23
CA GLY A 57 2.48 -9.27 -8.31
C GLY A 57 1.79 -9.21 -9.66
N ARG A 58 0.55 -8.71 -9.62
CA ARG A 58 -0.19 -8.35 -10.81
C ARG A 58 0.67 -7.33 -11.56
N ARG A 59 1.54 -7.79 -12.47
CA ARG A 59 2.26 -6.88 -13.35
C ARG A 59 1.21 -6.11 -14.11
N SER A 60 1.32 -4.78 -14.09
CA SER A 60 0.46 -3.95 -14.90
C SER A 60 0.53 -4.46 -16.35
N PRO A 61 -0.61 -4.73 -17.00
CA PRO A 61 -0.61 -5.18 -18.38
C PRO A 61 0.05 -4.11 -19.24
N VAL A 62 0.94 -4.55 -20.12
CA VAL A 62 1.59 -3.67 -21.10
C VAL A 62 0.76 -3.70 -22.37
N VAL A 63 0.34 -2.52 -22.84
CA VAL A 63 -0.45 -2.38 -24.06
C VAL A 63 0.38 -1.59 -25.07
N SER A 64 0.49 -2.12 -26.29
CA SER A 64 1.08 -1.42 -27.43
C SER A 64 -0.04 -0.95 -28.35
N LEU A 65 -0.07 0.35 -28.66
CA LEU A 65 -1.09 0.98 -29.49
C LEU A 65 -0.43 1.71 -30.65
N ARG A 66 -1.09 1.74 -31.80
CA ARG A 66 -0.66 2.52 -32.95
C ARG A 66 -1.57 3.73 -33.12
N PHE A 67 -0.96 4.88 -33.40
CA PHE A 67 -1.66 6.13 -33.68
C PHE A 67 -1.26 6.62 -35.07
N ALA A 68 -2.16 7.32 -35.75
CA ALA A 68 -1.77 8.15 -36.88
C ALA A 68 -0.79 9.24 -36.39
N GLN A 69 0.19 9.60 -37.21
CA GLN A 69 1.25 10.54 -36.83
C GLN A 69 0.69 11.87 -36.32
N GLU A 70 -0.32 12.42 -37.01
CA GLU A 70 -0.96 13.67 -36.63
C GLU A 70 -1.56 13.62 -35.21
N THR A 71 -2.22 12.51 -34.87
CA THR A 71 -2.81 12.30 -33.54
C THR A 71 -1.72 12.18 -32.47
N TYR A 72 -0.62 11.50 -32.81
CA TYR A 72 0.51 11.35 -31.92
C TYR A 72 1.17 12.71 -31.60
N ASP A 73 1.35 13.56 -32.61
CA ASP A 73 1.93 14.90 -32.45
C ASP A 73 1.03 15.80 -31.60
N LYS A 74 -0.29 15.74 -31.80
CA LYS A 74 -1.27 16.48 -30.98
C LYS A 74 -1.20 16.04 -29.52
N LEU A 75 -1.08 14.73 -29.27
CA LEU A 75 -0.92 14.18 -27.91
C LEU A 75 0.38 14.67 -27.26
N ASP A 76 1.49 14.67 -28.00
CA ASP A 76 2.80 15.09 -27.48
C ASP A 76 2.83 16.58 -27.11
N ARG A 77 2.27 17.44 -27.97
CA ARG A 77 2.11 18.88 -27.63
C ARG A 77 1.25 19.08 -26.39
N ARG A 78 0.15 18.35 -26.26
CA ARG A 78 -0.74 18.47 -25.10
C ARG A 78 -0.07 17.97 -23.82
N ALA A 79 0.72 16.91 -23.91
CA ALA A 79 1.53 16.37 -22.83
C ALA A 79 2.58 17.37 -22.35
N ALA A 80 3.34 17.93 -23.29
CA ALA A 80 4.35 18.96 -23.02
C ALA A 80 3.74 20.21 -22.36
N ALA A 81 2.62 20.70 -22.88
CA ALA A 81 1.92 21.86 -22.31
C ALA A 81 1.43 21.64 -20.88
N GLN A 82 1.20 20.38 -20.46
CA GLN A 82 0.80 20.04 -19.09
C GLN A 82 1.98 19.61 -18.20
N GLY A 83 3.19 19.48 -18.74
CA GLY A 83 4.33 18.90 -18.01
C GLY A 83 4.11 17.44 -17.59
N ARG A 84 3.24 16.70 -18.30
CA ARG A 84 2.86 15.32 -17.98
C ARG A 84 3.32 14.37 -19.08
N PRO A 85 3.65 13.10 -18.75
CA PRO A 85 3.97 12.12 -19.79
C PRO A 85 2.71 11.74 -20.57
N ARG A 86 2.87 11.48 -21.88
CA ARG A 86 1.80 11.01 -22.79
C ARG A 86 1.01 9.83 -22.22
N SER A 87 1.70 8.90 -21.54
CA SER A 87 1.08 7.71 -20.96
C SER A 87 0.09 8.04 -19.84
N ALA A 88 0.26 9.15 -19.12
CA ALA A 88 -0.71 9.59 -18.12
C ALA A 88 -2.00 10.08 -18.79
N LEU A 89 -1.89 10.89 -19.84
CA LEU A 89 -3.04 11.36 -20.62
C LEU A 89 -3.83 10.20 -21.25
N ILE A 90 -3.13 9.19 -21.79
CA ILE A 90 -3.78 8.00 -22.35
C ILE A 90 -4.56 7.25 -21.27
N ARG A 91 -3.97 7.04 -20.08
CA ARG A 91 -4.65 6.36 -18.96
C ARG A 91 -5.88 7.14 -18.50
N ASP A 92 -5.76 8.46 -18.33
CA ASP A 92 -6.87 9.32 -17.91
C ASP A 92 -8.01 9.28 -18.93
N ALA A 93 -7.68 9.34 -20.22
CA ALA A 93 -8.67 9.29 -21.30
C ALA A 93 -9.42 7.94 -21.32
N VAL A 94 -8.72 6.83 -21.16
CA VAL A 94 -9.33 5.50 -21.09
C VAL A 94 -10.21 5.36 -19.85
N ALA A 95 -9.73 5.82 -18.69
CA ALA A 95 -10.51 5.80 -17.45
C ALA A 95 -11.81 6.62 -17.57
N ALA A 96 -11.71 7.83 -18.12
CA ALA A 96 -12.87 8.71 -18.35
C ALA A 96 -13.86 8.11 -19.35
N TYR A 97 -13.37 7.51 -20.45
CA TYR A 97 -14.22 6.83 -21.42
C TYR A 97 -15.01 5.68 -20.80
N LEU A 98 -14.36 4.84 -20.00
CA LEU A 98 -15.02 3.70 -19.34
C LEU A 98 -16.00 4.15 -18.25
N ALA A 99 -15.68 5.20 -17.49
CA ALA A 99 -16.57 5.75 -16.47
C ALA A 99 -17.86 6.34 -17.06
N ASN A 100 -17.83 6.81 -18.31
CA ASN A 100 -18.98 7.39 -19.00
C ASN A 100 -19.77 6.36 -19.86
N THR A 101 -19.36 5.10 -19.84
CA THR A 101 -19.99 4.00 -20.58
C THR A 101 -20.64 2.96 -19.65
N ALA A 102 -20.49 3.15 -18.33
CA ALA A 102 -21.15 2.36 -17.28
C ALA A 102 -22.46 3.02 -16.86
#